data_AF-A0A662RDX2-F1
#
_entry.id   AF-A0A662RDX2-F1
#
_cell.length_a   1.000
_cell.length_b   1.000
_cell.length_c   1.000
_cell.angle_alpha   90.00
_cell.angle_beta   90.00
_cell.angle_gamma   90.00
#
_symmetry.space_group_name_H-M   'P 1'
#
loop_
_entity.id
_entity.type
_entity.pdbx_description
1 polymer ?
#
loop_
_entity_poly.entity_id
_entity_poly.type
_entity_poly.pdbx_seq_one_letter_code
_entity_poly.pdbx_strand_id
1 'polypeptide(L)'
;MNEKKRIIEYWRKRARESLEDAKLLLENRRLHSAVNRIYYALFYQVSALLLGKGLSFAKHSGVLAAFNEEFVKTGRIDKELGKFYERSLRMPSDEMN
;
A
#
# COMPACT_ATOMS: atom_id res chain seq x y z
N MET A 1 17.60 -15.88 9.11
CA MET A 1 16.96 -14.76 8.39
C MET A 1 16.49 -13.74 9.42
N ASN A 2 16.93 -12.47 9.35
CA ASN A 2 16.57 -11.42 10.32
C ASN A 2 15.03 -11.27 10.41
N GLU A 3 14.48 -11.13 11.63
CA GLU A 3 13.05 -10.93 11.90
C GLU A 3 12.45 -9.80 11.04
N LYS A 4 13.15 -8.66 10.95
CA LYS A 4 12.76 -7.54 10.08
C LYS A 4 12.57 -7.97 8.62
N LYS A 5 13.47 -8.80 8.10
CA LYS A 5 13.40 -9.32 6.72
C LYS A 5 12.21 -10.25 6.54
N ARG A 6 11.86 -11.06 7.54
CA ARG A 6 10.66 -11.91 7.51
C ARG A 6 9.39 -11.08 7.44
N ILE A 7 9.31 -10.03 8.25
CA ILE A 7 8.16 -9.11 8.25
C ILE A 7 8.04 -8.43 6.89
N ILE A 8 9.12 -7.85 6.36
CA ILE A 8 9.14 -7.23 5.02
C ILE A 8 8.62 -8.19 3.95
N GLU A 9 9.12 -9.44 3.91
CA GLU A 9 8.67 -10.41 2.92
C GLU A 9 7.20 -10.83 3.12
N TYR A 10 6.72 -10.89 4.37
CA TYR A 10 5.30 -11.09 4.65
C TYR A 10 4.43 -9.97 4.07
N TRP A 11 4.76 -8.70 4.33
CA TRP A 11 4.01 -7.56 3.77
C TRP A 11 4.05 -7.56 2.24
N ARG A 12 5.20 -7.88 1.64
CA ARG A 12 5.32 -8.00 0.17
C ARG A 12 4.48 -9.13 -0.39
N LYS A 13 4.38 -10.27 0.31
CA LYS A 13 3.50 -11.38 -0.05
C LYS A 13 2.03 -10.93 -0.01
N ARG A 14 1.60 -10.31 1.07
CA ARG A 14 0.24 -9.78 1.24
C ARG A 14 -0.11 -8.73 0.17
N ALA A 15 0.86 -7.89 -0.21
CA ALA A 15 0.68 -6.92 -1.28
C ALA A 15 0.40 -7.59 -2.63
N ARG A 16 1.16 -8.64 -2.96
CA ARG A 16 0.96 -9.42 -4.19
C ARG A 16 -0.39 -10.14 -4.21
N GLU A 17 -0.74 -10.84 -3.13
CA GLU A 17 -2.03 -11.53 -3.00
C GLU A 17 -3.20 -10.54 -3.18
N SER A 18 -3.12 -9.37 -2.53
CA SER A 18 -4.16 -8.34 -2.67
C SER A 18 -4.26 -7.81 -4.10
N LEU A 19 -3.14 -7.66 -4.80
CA LEU A 19 -3.15 -7.22 -6.20
C LEU A 19 -3.72 -8.29 -7.14
N GLU A 20 -3.47 -9.58 -6.86
CA GLU A 20 -4.06 -10.70 -7.59
C GLU A 20 -5.58 -10.72 -7.39
N ASP A 21 -6.05 -10.60 -6.15
CA ASP A 21 -7.48 -10.47 -5.84
C ASP A 21 -8.12 -9.28 -6.58
N ALA A 22 -7.43 -8.13 -6.61
CA ALA A 22 -7.92 -6.95 -7.32
C ALA A 22 -8.15 -7.21 -8.81
N LYS A 23 -7.26 -7.96 -9.46
CA LYS A 23 -7.39 -8.32 -10.88
C LYS A 23 -8.61 -9.22 -11.12
N LEU A 24 -8.77 -10.26 -10.30
CA LEU A 24 -9.92 -11.16 -10.38
C LEU A 24 -11.25 -10.39 -10.17
N LEU A 25 -11.29 -9.48 -9.21
CA LEU A 25 -12.47 -8.65 -8.95
C LEU A 25 -12.77 -7.70 -10.11
N LEU A 26 -11.73 -7.13 -10.72
CA LEU A 26 -11.86 -6.27 -11.89
C LEU A 26 -12.43 -7.04 -13.09
N GLU A 27 -11.93 -8.24 -13.36
CA GLU A 27 -12.45 -9.15 -14.40
C GLU A 27 -13.93 -9.47 -14.19
N ASN A 28 -14.35 -9.62 -12.93
CA ASN A 28 -15.74 -9.86 -12.54
C ASN A 28 -16.58 -8.58 -12.38
N ARG A 29 -16.09 -7.42 -12.85
CA ARG A 29 -16.75 -6.11 -12.75
C ARG A 29 -17.12 -5.68 -11.33
N ARG A 30 -16.46 -6.24 -10.31
CA ARG A 30 -16.60 -5.90 -8.90
C ARG A 30 -15.72 -4.70 -8.55
N LEU A 31 -15.99 -3.55 -9.17
CA LEU A 31 -15.10 -2.38 -9.16
C LEU A 31 -14.78 -1.86 -7.75
N HIS A 32 -15.79 -1.71 -6.90
CA HIS A 32 -15.58 -1.23 -5.52
C HIS A 32 -14.66 -2.16 -4.71
N SER A 33 -14.89 -3.47 -4.79
CA SER A 33 -14.04 -4.47 -4.15
C SER A 33 -12.63 -4.51 -4.76
N ALA A 34 -12.50 -4.34 -6.08
CA ALA A 34 -11.19 -4.29 -6.74
C ALA A 34 -10.35 -3.10 -6.24
N VAL A 35 -10.97 -1.92 -6.13
CA VAL A 35 -10.34 -0.70 -5.61
C VAL A 35 -9.81 -0.89 -4.19
N ASN A 36 -10.59 -1.54 -3.31
CA ASN A 36 -10.14 -1.87 -1.96
C ASN A 36 -8.91 -2.75 -1.93
N ARG A 37 -8.90 -3.77 -2.77
CA ARG A 37 -7.78 -4.68 -2.90
C ARG A 37 -6.53 -3.97 -3.42
N ILE A 38 -6.69 -3.01 -4.34
CA ILE A 38 -5.60 -2.11 -4.78
C ILE A 38 -5.09 -1.27 -3.61
N TYR A 39 -5.97 -0.65 -2.83
CA TYR A 39 -5.59 0.14 -1.66
C TYR A 39 -4.75 -0.70 -0.66
N TYR A 40 -5.21 -1.89 -0.30
CA TYR A 40 -4.46 -2.76 0.62
C TYR A 40 -3.16 -3.26 0.02
N ALA A 41 -3.11 -3.55 -1.29
CA ALA A 41 -1.87 -3.90 -1.97
C ALA A 41 -0.81 -2.78 -1.83
N LEU A 42 -1.22 -1.53 -2.06
CA LEU A 42 -0.34 -0.36 -1.90
C LEU A 42 0.06 -0.16 -0.44
N PHE A 43 -0.89 -0.21 0.50
CA PHE A 43 -0.60 -0.06 1.92
C PHE A 43 0.44 -1.09 2.41
N TYR A 44 0.28 -2.34 2.00
CA TYR A 44 1.22 -3.40 2.35
C TYR A 44 2.60 -3.19 1.73
N GLN A 45 2.66 -2.82 0.45
CA GLN A 45 3.92 -2.58 -0.24
C GLN A 45 4.67 -1.35 0.32
N VAL A 46 3.96 -0.27 0.64
CA VAL A 46 4.51 0.94 1.25
C VAL A 46 4.98 0.68 2.68
N SER A 47 4.22 -0.10 3.46
CA SER A 47 4.63 -0.51 4.80
C SER A 47 5.93 -1.33 4.77
N ALA A 48 6.09 -2.22 3.78
CA ALA A 48 7.33 -2.96 3.57
C ALA A 48 8.52 -2.05 3.21
N LEU A 49 8.29 -1.03 2.36
CA LEU A 49 9.33 -0.06 1.97
C LEU A 49 9.80 0.77 3.17
N LEU A 50 8.87 1.32 3.96
CA LEU A 50 9.18 2.09 5.16
C LEU A 50 9.88 1.23 6.20
N LEU A 51 9.41 0.00 6.41
CA LEU A 51 10.07 -0.93 7.32
C LEU A 51 11.50 -1.22 6.86
N GLY A 52 11.75 -1.35 5.55
CA GLY A 52 13.10 -1.41 4.98
C GLY A 52 14.02 -0.30 5.50
N LYS A 53 13.50 0.93 5.63
CA LYS A 53 14.19 2.10 6.18
C LYS A 53 14.18 2.19 7.72
N GLY A 54 13.59 1.22 8.41
CA GLY A 54 13.47 1.21 9.87
C GLY A 54 12.31 2.05 10.41
N LEU A 55 11.36 2.42 9.55
CA LEU A 55 10.20 3.22 9.91
C LEU A 55 8.94 2.35 9.94
N SER A 56 8.08 2.52 10.94
CA SER A 56 6.81 1.83 11.07
C SER A 56 5.76 2.72 11.71
N PHE A 57 4.52 2.66 11.22
CA PHE A 57 3.44 3.53 11.68
C PHE A 57 2.16 2.71 11.90
N ALA A 58 1.42 3.03 12.96
CA ALA A 58 0.16 2.35 13.28
C ALA A 58 -1.03 2.87 12.47
N LYS A 59 -0.98 4.13 12.01
CA LYS A 59 -2.08 4.80 11.30
C LYS A 59 -1.78 4.90 9.80
N HIS A 60 -2.81 4.73 8.97
CA HIS A 60 -2.72 4.87 7.51
C HIS A 60 -2.19 6.24 7.08
N SER A 61 -2.66 7.32 7.73
CA SER A 61 -2.16 8.68 7.46
C SER A 61 -0.67 8.84 7.77
N GLY A 62 -0.17 8.15 8.78
CA GLY A 62 1.27 8.13 9.12
C GLY A 62 2.10 7.42 8.05
N VAL A 63 1.62 6.29 7.54
CA VAL A 63 2.25 5.57 6.43
C VAL A 63 2.33 6.43 5.17
N LEU A 64 1.24 7.13 4.82
CA LEU A 64 1.20 8.03 3.67
C LEU A 64 2.16 9.22 3.84
N ALA A 65 2.17 9.88 5.00
CA ALA A 65 3.04 11.02 5.26
C ALA A 65 4.51 10.63 5.14
N ALA A 66 4.91 9.52 5.78
CA ALA A 66 6.28 9.03 5.73
C ALA A 66 6.68 8.56 4.32
N PHE A 67 5.77 7.94 3.57
CA PHE A 67 6.03 7.57 2.19
C PHE A 67 6.32 8.80 1.31
N ASN A 68 5.49 9.84 1.45
CA ASN A 68 5.69 11.08 0.72
C ASN A 68 7.02 11.75 1.07
N GLU A 69 7.38 11.79 2.36
CA GLU A 69 8.65 12.37 2.81
C GLU A 69 9.86 11.58 2.30
N GLU A 70 9.86 10.27 2.51
CA GLU A 70 11.05 9.44 2.32
C GLU A 70 11.30 9.05 0.85
N PHE A 71 10.26 9.02 0.02
CA PHE A 71 10.34 8.52 -1.36
C PHE A 71 9.87 9.50 -2.42
N VAL A 72 8.77 10.23 -2.18
CA VAL A 72 8.21 11.12 -3.22
C VAL A 72 8.95 12.46 -3.27
N LYS A 73 9.13 13.12 -2.13
CA LYS A 73 9.88 14.39 -2.05
C LYS A 73 11.35 14.22 -2.39
N THR A 74 11.92 13.05 -2.11
CA THR A 74 13.31 12.71 -2.47
C THR A 74 13.48 12.34 -3.95
N GLY A 75 12.39 12.30 -4.74
CA GLY A 75 12.43 11.96 -6.16
C GLY A 75 12.68 10.49 -6.47
N ARG A 76 12.69 9.61 -5.46
CA ARG A 76 12.86 8.16 -5.65
C ARG A 76 11.61 7.49 -6.24
N ILE A 77 10.45 8.10 -6.01
CA ILE A 77 9.16 7.71 -6.58
C ILE A 77 8.53 8.95 -7.20
N ASP A 78 7.95 8.78 -8.38
CA ASP A 78 7.27 9.84 -9.11
C ASP A 78 6.12 10.44 -8.29
N LYS A 79 5.95 11.76 -8.39
CA LYS A 79 4.87 12.49 -7.70
C LYS A 79 3.48 11.98 -8.07
N GLU A 80 3.27 11.53 -9.30
CA GLU A 80 1.98 10.98 -9.74
C GLU A 80 1.66 9.64 -9.06
N LEU A 81 2.68 8.81 -8.77
CA LEU A 81 2.52 7.60 -7.97
C LEU A 81 2.19 7.95 -6.50
N GLY A 82 2.81 9.01 -5.96
CA GLY A 82 2.46 9.57 -4.66
C GLY A 82 0.99 9.98 -4.57
N LYS A 83 0.53 10.78 -5.53
CA LYS A 83 -0.89 11.21 -5.65
C LYS A 83 -1.84 10.04 -5.87
N PHE A 84 -1.42 9.03 -6.61
CA PHE A 84 -2.23 7.81 -6.81
C PHE A 84 -2.44 7.07 -5.48
N TYR A 85 -1.37 6.87 -4.70
CA TYR A 85 -1.48 6.24 -3.40
C TYR A 85 -2.36 7.07 -2.44
N GLU A 86 -2.18 8.39 -2.40
CA GLU A 86 -3.03 9.28 -1.60
C GLU A 86 -4.53 9.17 -1.98
N ARG A 87 -4.84 9.15 -3.27
CA ARG A 87 -6.22 8.96 -3.75
C ARG A 87 -6.78 7.61 -3.33
N SER A 88 -5.97 6.56 -3.33
CA SER A 88 -6.41 5.23 -2.91
C SER A 88 -6.86 5.17 -1.44
N LEU A 89 -6.29 6.01 -0.57
CA LEU A 89 -6.66 6.09 0.84
C LEU A 89 -7.97 6.85 1.08
N ARG A 90 -8.30 7.81 0.20
CA ARG A 90 -9.51 8.66 0.32
C ARG A 90 -10.76 7.99 -0.23
N MET A 91 -10.62 6.84 -0.91
CA MET A 91 -11.77 6.04 -1.32
C MET A 91 -12.34 5.37 -0.06
N PRO A 92 -13.65 5.51 0.22
CA PRO A 92 -14.22 5.23 1.54
C PRO A 92 -13.85 3.82 2.00
N SER A 93 -12.93 3.75 2.96
CA SER A 93 -12.61 2.53 3.72
C SER A 93 -13.78 2.12 4.62
N ASP A 94 -14.71 3.04 4.86
CA ASP A 94 -15.77 2.93 5.85
C ASP A 94 -16.97 2.08 5.39
N GLU A 95 -17.05 1.74 4.10
CA GLU A 95 -18.04 0.78 3.56
C GLU A 95 -17.45 -0.64 3.38
N MET A 96 -16.23 -0.88 3.87
CA MET A 96 -15.41 -2.04 3.49
C MET A 96 -15.04 -2.97 4.64
N ASN A 97 -15.79 -2.91 5.73
CA ASN A 97 -15.85 -3.92 6.79
C ASN A 97 -17.26 -4.49 6.90
#